data_AF-A0A357PS40-F1
#
_entry.id   AF-A0A357PS40-F1
#
_cell.length_a   1.000
_cell.length_b   1.000
_cell.length_c   1.000
_cell.angle_alpha   90.00
_cell.angle_beta   90.00
_cell.angle_gamma   90.00
#
_symmetry.space_group_name_H-M   'P 1'
#
loop_
_entity.id
_entity.type
_entity.pdbx_description
1 polymer ?
#
loop_
_entity_poly.entity_id
_entity_poly.type
_entity_poly.pdbx_seq_one_letter_code
_entity_poly.pdbx_strand_id
1 'polypeptide(L)' 'MKSNFYSDTELQELGLKSYGKNVLISRKCSIYGAHNISVGDNVRIDDFCILSGNITIG' A
#
# COMPACT_ATOMS: atom_id res chain seq x y z
N MET A 1 4.78 6.93 -19.30
CA MET A 1 5.55 7.24 -18.08
C MET A 1 5.10 6.30 -16.99
N LYS A 2 6.00 5.65 -16.25
CA LYS A 2 5.60 4.87 -15.07
C LYS A 2 5.24 5.85 -13.94
N SER A 3 4.08 5.66 -13.34
CA SER A 3 3.68 6.34 -12.09
C SER A 3 4.61 5.89 -10.95
N ASN A 4 4.90 6.79 -10.00
CA ASN A 4 5.64 6.45 -8.77
C ASN A 4 4.84 5.57 -7.81
N PHE A 5 3.54 5.39 -8.08
CA PHE A 5 2.64 4.53 -7.30
C PHE A 5 2.54 3.14 -7.93
N TYR A 6 2.21 2.16 -7.10
CA TYR A 6 1.81 0.83 -7.56
C TYR A 6 0.54 0.92 -8.41
N SER A 7 0.45 0.12 -9.47
CA SER A 7 -0.81 -0.12 -10.17
C SER A 7 -1.71 -1.04 -9.33
N ASP A 8 -2.98 -1.09 -9.68
CA ASP A 8 -3.94 -1.99 -9.01
C ASP A 8 -3.48 -3.46 -9.04
N THR A 9 -2.93 -3.91 -10.18
CA THR A 9 -2.36 -5.26 -10.32
C THR A 9 -1.17 -5.49 -9.37
N GLU A 10 -0.32 -4.48 -9.16
CA GLU A 10 0.81 -4.61 -8.25
C GLU A 10 0.38 -4.51 -6.77
N LEU A 11 -0.68 -3.74 -6.46
CA LEU A 11 -1.32 -3.74 -5.14
C LEU A 11 -1.88 -5.13 -4.79
N GLN A 12 -2.44 -5.83 -5.77
CA GLN A 12 -2.92 -7.19 -5.59
C GLN A 12 -1.78 -8.18 -5.31
N GLU A 13 -0.63 -7.99 -5.97
CA GLU A 13 0.58 -8.82 -5.79
C GLU A 13 1.38 -8.47 -4.52
N LEU A 14 1.15 -7.30 -3.93
CA LEU A 14 1.85 -6.78 -2.74
C LEU A 14 1.61 -7.60 -1.47
N GLY A 15 0.58 -8.44 -1.46
CA GLY A 15 0.26 -9.31 -0.33
C GLY A 15 -0.28 -8.56 0.89
N LEU A 16 -0.90 -7.39 0.67
CA LEU A 16 -1.65 -6.68 1.72
C LEU A 16 -2.79 -7.56 2.24
N LYS A 17 -3.14 -7.41 3.52
CA LYS A 17 -4.31 -8.09 4.11
C LYS A 17 -5.60 -7.73 3.37
N SER A 18 -5.74 -6.44 3.06
CA SER A 18 -6.81 -5.89 2.23
C SER A 18 -6.45 -4.48 1.78
N TYR A 19 -6.96 -4.04 0.63
CA TYR A 19 -6.89 -2.66 0.19
C TYR A 19 -8.22 -2.21 -0.44
N GLY A 20 -8.57 -0.94 -0.27
CA GLY A 20 -9.78 -0.34 -0.84
C GLY A 20 -9.58 0.19 -2.26
N LYS A 21 -10.52 1.01 -2.71
CA LYS A 21 -10.49 1.71 -4.00
C LYS A 21 -9.65 2.98 -3.93
N ASN A 22 -9.06 3.37 -5.05
CA ASN A 22 -8.28 4.60 -5.17
C ASN A 22 -7.14 4.68 -4.13
N VAL A 23 -6.42 3.56 -3.94
CA VAL A 23 -5.26 3.47 -3.08
C VAL A 23 -4.00 3.79 -3.87
N LEU A 24 -3.19 4.72 -3.37
CA LEU A 24 -1.95 5.17 -4.00
C LEU A 24 -0.79 4.93 -3.04
N ILE A 25 -0.08 3.82 -3.20
CA ILE A 25 1.12 3.53 -2.40
C ILE A 25 2.35 3.73 -3.28
N SER A 26 3.28 4.56 -2.82
CA SER A 26 4.56 4.77 -3.49
C SER A 26 5.36 3.46 -3.52
N ARG A 27 6.01 3.21 -4.66
CA ARG A 27 6.99 2.12 -4.82
C ARG A 27 8.22 2.27 -3.93
N LYS A 28 8.44 3.46 -3.35
CA LYS A 28 9.51 3.73 -2.40
C LYS A 28 9.06 3.60 -0.94
N CYS A 29 7.81 3.19 -0.69
CA CYS A 29 7.37 2.80 0.64
C CYS A 29 7.94 1.42 0.97
N SER A 30 8.55 1.28 2.15
CA SER A 30 9.01 -0.01 2.66
C SER A 30 7.90 -0.64 3.50
N ILE A 31 7.49 -1.85 3.14
CA ILE A 31 6.38 -2.55 3.78
C ILE A 31 6.88 -3.87 4.35
N TYR A 32 6.77 -4.04 5.66
CA TYR A 32 7.15 -5.25 6.39
C TYR A 32 5.92 -5.90 7.00
N GLY A 33 5.67 -7.16 6.63
CA GLY A 33 4.50 -7.91 7.10
C GLY A 33 3.18 -7.46 6.44
N ALA A 34 3.20 -7.23 5.12
CA ALA A 34 2.05 -6.77 4.32
C ALA A 34 0.72 -7.51 4.64
N HIS A 35 0.78 -8.82 4.89
CA HIS A 35 -0.38 -9.65 5.24
C HIS A 35 -1.09 -9.26 6.56
N ASN A 36 -0.49 -8.37 7.36
CA ASN A 36 -1.08 -7.78 8.57
C ASN A 36 -1.58 -6.34 8.36
N ILE A 37 -1.47 -5.80 7.14
CA ILE A 37 -1.75 -4.41 6.83
C ILE A 37 -3.01 -4.32 5.98
N SER A 38 -4.00 -3.58 6.49
CA SER A 38 -5.24 -3.25 5.79
C SER A 38 -5.29 -1.77 5.44
N VAL A 39 -5.66 -1.43 4.20
CA VAL A 39 -5.78 -0.05 3.70
C VAL A 39 -7.21 0.20 3.19
N GLY A 40 -7.83 1.32 3.57
CA GLY A 40 -9.17 1.73 3.18
C GLY A 40 -9.25 2.37 1.80
N ASP A 41 -10.38 3.04 1.53
CA ASP A 41 -10.61 3.76 0.29
C ASP A 41 -9.93 5.15 0.31
N ASN A 42 -9.47 5.63 -0.84
CA ASN A 42 -8.91 7.00 -1.00
C ASN A 42 -7.68 7.30 -0.14
N VAL A 43 -6.86 6.28 0.13
CA VAL A 43 -5.62 6.41 0.91
C VAL A 43 -4.43 6.66 -0.02
N ARG A 44 -3.54 7.57 0.38
CA ARG A 44 -2.25 7.79 -0.28
C ARG A 44 -1.10 7.66 0.72
N ILE A 45 -0.09 6.88 0.35
CA ILE A 45 1.14 6.64 1.12
C ILE A 45 2.32 7.00 0.20
N ASP A 46 3.09 8.02 0.58
CA ASP A 46 4.12 8.59 -0.27
C ASP A 46 5.51 7.95 -0.06
N ASP A 47 6.50 8.47 -0.79
CA ASP A 47 7.88 7.99 -0.78
C ASP A 47 8.47 7.93 0.63
N PHE A 48 9.27 6.90 0.89
CA PHE A 48 10.08 6.74 2.11
C PHE A 48 9.29 6.51 3.40
N CYS A 49 7.97 6.34 3.34
CA CYS A 49 7.20 5.78 4.46
C CYS A 49 7.64 4.34 4.76
N ILE A 50 7.63 3.97 6.04
CA ILE A 50 7.85 2.60 6.49
C ILE A 50 6.59 2.13 7.21
N LEU A 51 5.99 1.04 6.72
CA LEU A 51 4.89 0.35 7.39
C LEU A 51 5.40 -0.98 7.92
N SER A 52 5.27 -1.22 9.23
CA SER A 52 5.72 -2.45 9.87
C SER A 52 4.79 -2.82 11.03
N GLY A 53 4.30 -4.07 11.02
CA GLY A 53 3.44 -4.62 12.07
C GLY A 53 1.98 -4.78 11.65
N ASN A 54 1.09 -4.83 12.65
CA ASN A 54 -0.36 -4.93 12.44
C ASN A 54 -0.95 -3.53 12.33
N ILE A 55 -1.27 -3.12 11.11
CA ILE A 55 -1.67 -1.75 10.77
C ILE A 55 -3.02 -1.80 10.07
N THR A 56 -3.92 -0.92 10.48
CA THR A 56 -5.17 -0.66 9.75
C THR A 56 -5.24 0.84 9.49
N ILE A 57 -5.26 1.19 8.20
CA ILE A 57 -5.50 2.55 7.71
C ILE A 57 -6.86 2.50 7.03
N GLY A 58 -7.80 3.33 7.44
CA GLY A 58 -9.15 3.40 6.90
C GLY A 58 -9.43 4.79 6.39
#